data_AF-A0A7S0P3J7-F1
#
_entry.id   AF-A0A7S0P3J7-F1
#
_cell.length_a   1.000
_cell.length_b   1.000
_cell.length_c   1.000
_cell.angle_alpha   90.00
_cell.angle_beta   90.00
_cell.angle_gamma   90.00
#
_symmetry.space_group_name_H-M   'P 1'
#
loop_
_entity.id
_entity.type
_entity.pdbx_description
1 polymer ?
#
loop_
_entity_poly.entity_id
_entity_poly.type
_entity_poly.pdbx_seq_one_letter_code
_entity_poly.pdbx_strand_id
1 'polypeptide(L)'
;RRPPPPSPPPPSPPSPSPPPPSPPPPSPPDLVATTVGDPITWFKGLLTRFFLAAGRFTRMLDHAGPLSVFYRGGSLEEDGRVSHGDFIKGVKLVCGADGASFKEIQIDVVDARMLLLDAHAALSPAPIAGEALTTMRVTLDGQPLPAGRHMLSDGAVFASANPAKRIGPAYKERVHIVLPGLGFAMRITSAKSNKFARPEMQVKGLHLDVEFTKFNRTSVRGPLAEMWGLVEPMSEATK
;
A
#
# COMPACT_ATOMS: atom_id res chain seq x y z
N ARG A 1 31.32 -35.57 -66.62
CA ARG A 1 31.65 -34.54 -65.62
C ARG A 1 30.51 -34.51 -64.60
N ARG A 2 30.73 -34.87 -63.33
CA ARG A 2 29.71 -34.82 -62.27
C ARG A 2 29.60 -33.39 -61.71
N PRO A 3 28.39 -32.90 -61.38
CA PRO A 3 28.24 -31.59 -60.74
C PRO A 3 28.72 -31.65 -59.28
N PRO A 4 29.22 -30.52 -58.73
CA PRO A 4 29.64 -30.44 -57.34
C PRO A 4 28.43 -30.54 -56.39
N PRO A 5 28.62 -31.07 -55.18
CA PRO A 5 27.55 -31.18 -54.19
C PRO A 5 27.11 -29.79 -53.69
N PRO A 6 25.84 -29.64 -53.30
CA PRO A 6 25.33 -28.37 -52.78
C PRO A 6 25.96 -28.04 -51.42
N SER A 7 26.23 -26.75 -51.21
CA SER A 7 26.77 -26.22 -49.96
C SER A 7 25.78 -26.40 -48.79
N PRO A 8 26.27 -26.62 -47.56
CA PRO A 8 25.41 -26.74 -46.39
C PRO A 8 24.72 -25.40 -46.05
N PRO A 9 23.53 -25.44 -45.44
CA PRO A 9 22.81 -24.23 -45.04
C PRO A 9 23.58 -23.46 -43.96
N PRO A 10 23.42 -22.12 -43.90
CA PRO A 10 24.06 -21.31 -42.87
C PRO A 10 23.51 -21.65 -41.47
N PRO A 11 24.34 -21.52 -40.42
CA PRO A 11 23.91 -21.77 -39.05
C PRO A 11 22.80 -20.79 -38.63
N SER A 12 21.82 -21.30 -37.91
CA SER A 12 20.73 -20.49 -37.36
C SER A 12 21.26 -19.41 -36.40
N PRO A 13 20.67 -18.21 -36.37
CA PRO A 13 21.06 -17.18 -35.43
C PRO A 13 20.81 -17.65 -33.98
N PRO A 14 21.66 -17.24 -33.02
CA PRO A 14 21.49 -17.61 -31.63
C PRO A 14 20.16 -17.05 -31.09
N SER A 15 19.44 -17.87 -30.33
CA SER A 15 18.22 -17.46 -29.65
C SER A 15 18.48 -16.26 -28.73
N PRO A 16 17.57 -15.27 -28.67
CA PRO A 16 17.72 -14.14 -27.78
C PRO A 16 17.79 -14.62 -26.33
N SER A 17 18.76 -14.12 -25.58
CA SER A 17 18.91 -14.42 -24.16
C SER A 17 17.66 -13.98 -23.39
N PRO A 18 17.24 -14.74 -22.36
CA PRO A 18 16.12 -14.34 -21.52
C PRO A 18 16.40 -12.99 -20.87
N PRO A 19 15.36 -12.16 -20.63
CA PRO A 19 15.53 -10.89 -19.92
C PRO A 19 16.11 -11.14 -18.54
N PRO A 20 16.95 -10.23 -18.02
CA PRO A 20 17.52 -10.38 -16.69
C PRO A 20 16.41 -10.48 -15.63
N PRO A 21 16.62 -11.29 -14.58
CA PRO A 21 15.68 -11.35 -13.46
C PRO A 21 15.48 -9.96 -12.86
N SER A 22 14.23 -9.66 -12.48
CA SER A 22 13.92 -8.40 -11.81
C SER A 22 14.75 -8.24 -10.54
N PRO A 23 15.27 -7.04 -10.23
CA PRO A 23 16.03 -6.82 -9.02
C PRO A 23 15.15 -7.13 -7.79
N PRO A 24 15.72 -7.72 -6.73
CA PRO A 24 15.00 -7.92 -5.48
C PRO A 24 14.54 -6.56 -4.93
N PRO A 25 13.39 -6.51 -4.23
CA PRO A 25 12.94 -5.27 -3.60
C PRO A 25 14.03 -4.75 -2.64
N PRO A 26 14.21 -3.42 -2.54
CA PRO A 26 15.22 -2.84 -1.67
C PRO A 26 15.00 -3.29 -0.22
N SER A 27 16.08 -3.70 0.45
CA SER A 27 16.06 -4.05 1.88
C SER A 27 15.47 -2.89 2.69
N PRO A 28 14.50 -3.16 3.58
CA PRO A 28 13.80 -2.09 4.27
C PRO A 28 14.65 -1.44 5.37
N PRO A 29 14.66 -0.10 5.51
CA PRO A 29 15.32 0.59 6.63
C PRO A 29 14.46 0.46 7.89
N ASP A 30 14.99 -0.07 9.00
CA ASP A 30 14.36 -0.16 10.33
C ASP A 30 12.82 -0.40 10.35
N LEU A 31 12.29 -1.14 9.38
CA LEU A 31 10.86 -1.41 9.30
C LEU A 31 10.54 -2.51 10.30
N VAL A 32 9.59 -2.24 11.19
CA VAL A 32 9.17 -3.22 12.19
C VAL A 32 8.26 -4.24 11.54
N ALA A 33 7.27 -3.80 10.76
CA ALA A 33 6.37 -4.65 9.97
C ALA A 33 5.81 -3.91 8.76
N THR A 34 5.37 -4.63 7.71
CA THR A 34 4.72 -4.03 6.54
C THR A 34 3.49 -4.83 6.09
N THR A 35 2.62 -4.18 5.32
CA THR A 35 1.52 -4.79 4.57
C THR A 35 1.45 -4.16 3.18
N VAL A 36 1.59 -4.93 2.11
CA VAL A 36 1.72 -4.39 0.74
C VAL A 36 0.90 -5.19 -0.27
N GLY A 37 0.49 -4.55 -1.38
CA GLY A 37 -0.08 -5.23 -2.55
C GLY A 37 -1.28 -6.15 -2.27
N ASP A 38 -1.21 -7.37 -2.82
CA ASP A 38 -2.01 -8.54 -2.39
C ASP A 38 -1.77 -8.69 -0.88
N PRO A 39 -2.78 -8.64 0.03
CA PRO A 39 -2.52 -8.32 1.43
C PRO A 39 -1.55 -9.34 2.02
N ILE A 40 -0.28 -8.94 2.05
CA ILE A 40 0.83 -9.74 2.51
C ILE A 40 1.48 -8.91 3.58
N THR A 41 1.61 -9.49 4.76
CA THR A 41 2.35 -8.89 5.84
C THR A 41 3.71 -9.54 6.03
N TRP A 42 4.72 -8.71 6.29
CA TRP A 42 6.08 -9.12 6.59
C TRP A 42 6.47 -8.74 8.00
N PHE A 43 6.98 -9.71 8.77
CA PHE A 43 7.53 -9.47 10.10
C PHE A 43 8.67 -10.45 10.38
N LYS A 44 9.87 -9.95 10.72
CA LYS A 44 11.07 -10.78 10.99
C LYS A 44 11.36 -11.85 9.91
N GLY A 45 11.12 -11.53 8.64
CA GLY A 45 11.31 -12.45 7.52
C GLY A 45 10.17 -13.45 7.30
N LEU A 46 9.16 -13.50 8.17
CA LEU A 46 7.94 -14.26 7.95
C LEU A 46 7.01 -13.48 7.03
N LEU A 47 6.59 -14.12 5.95
CA LEU A 47 5.60 -13.63 4.99
C LEU A 47 4.28 -14.35 5.24
N THR A 48 3.23 -13.59 5.57
CA THR A 48 1.87 -14.12 5.72
C THR A 48 0.95 -13.41 4.75
N ARG A 49 0.33 -14.16 3.82
CA ARG A 49 -0.75 -13.66 2.98
C ARG A 49 -2.07 -13.81 3.73
N PHE A 50 -2.93 -12.81 3.63
CA PHE A 50 -4.27 -12.83 4.21
C PHE A 50 -5.29 -12.18 3.27
N PHE A 51 -6.56 -12.35 3.57
CA PHE A 51 -7.66 -11.80 2.78
C PHE A 51 -8.43 -10.78 3.61
N LEU A 52 -8.91 -9.72 2.93
CA LEU A 52 -9.75 -8.71 3.53
C LEU A 52 -11.14 -8.72 2.88
N ALA A 53 -12.17 -8.67 3.72
CA ALA A 53 -13.54 -8.48 3.23
C ALA A 53 -13.65 -7.15 2.47
N ALA A 54 -14.22 -7.21 1.27
CA ALA A 54 -14.44 -6.02 0.47
C ALA A 54 -15.49 -5.09 1.10
N GLY A 55 -15.26 -3.78 1.03
CA GLY A 55 -16.26 -2.77 1.36
C GLY A 55 -16.50 -2.51 2.86
N ARG A 56 -15.88 -3.27 3.76
CA ARG A 56 -15.97 -3.07 5.22
C ARG A 56 -14.58 -2.87 5.83
N PHE A 57 -14.51 -2.04 6.87
CA PHE A 57 -13.30 -1.92 7.68
C PHE A 57 -13.21 -3.07 8.68
N THR A 58 -12.16 -3.87 8.55
CA THR A 58 -11.81 -4.94 9.50
C THR A 58 -10.78 -4.41 10.48
N ARG A 59 -10.95 -4.67 11.78
CA ARG A 59 -9.99 -4.32 12.83
C ARG A 59 -8.79 -5.24 12.75
N MET A 60 -7.62 -4.69 12.45
CA MET A 60 -6.41 -5.47 12.13
C MET A 60 -5.37 -5.46 13.24
N LEU A 61 -5.28 -4.36 13.99
CA LEU A 61 -4.30 -4.20 15.06
C LEU A 61 -4.87 -3.29 16.15
N ASP A 62 -4.71 -3.69 17.39
CA ASP A 62 -4.83 -2.82 18.55
C ASP A 62 -3.46 -2.57 19.14
N HIS A 63 -3.20 -1.33 19.54
CA HIS A 63 -1.92 -0.90 20.10
C HIS A 63 -2.12 -0.12 21.40
N ALA A 64 -1.49 -0.62 22.46
CA ALA A 64 -1.45 -0.04 23.81
C ALA A 64 -2.80 0.21 24.48
N GLY A 65 -3.92 -0.27 23.90
CA GLY A 65 -5.28 -0.05 24.38
C GLY A 65 -6.07 1.01 23.61
N PRO A 66 -5.61 2.27 23.48
CA PRO A 66 -6.43 3.33 22.93
C PRO A 66 -6.41 3.40 21.41
N LEU A 67 -5.40 2.83 20.74
CA LEU A 67 -5.25 2.96 19.29
C LEU A 67 -5.63 1.67 18.57
N SER A 68 -6.55 1.77 17.61
CA SER A 68 -6.95 0.67 16.74
C SER A 68 -6.72 1.03 15.27
N VAL A 69 -6.14 0.10 14.51
CA VAL A 69 -5.93 0.20 13.07
C VAL A 69 -6.86 -0.76 12.34
N PHE A 70 -7.55 -0.25 11.33
CA PHE A 70 -8.50 -0.98 10.52
C PHE A 70 -8.11 -0.90 9.05
N TYR A 71 -8.29 -2.00 8.32
CA TYR A 71 -8.12 -2.05 6.87
C TYR A 71 -9.45 -2.31 6.18
N ARG A 72 -9.65 -1.69 5.03
CA ARG A 72 -10.75 -1.99 4.12
C ARG A 72 -10.18 -2.59 2.84
N GLY A 73 -10.57 -3.83 2.57
CA GLY A 73 -10.26 -4.50 1.32
C GLY A 73 -11.09 -3.95 0.17
N GLY A 74 -10.59 -4.12 -1.05
CA GLY A 74 -11.40 -3.94 -2.25
C GLY A 74 -10.89 -4.75 -3.41
N SER A 75 -11.76 -4.89 -4.39
CA SER A 75 -11.57 -5.73 -5.56
C SER A 75 -11.17 -4.94 -6.78
N LEU A 76 -10.55 -5.63 -7.73
CA LEU A 76 -10.36 -5.14 -9.09
C LEU A 76 -11.04 -6.12 -10.05
N GLU A 77 -11.83 -5.61 -10.99
CA GLU A 77 -12.34 -6.42 -12.09
C GLU A 77 -11.43 -6.27 -13.32
N GLU A 78 -11.01 -7.40 -13.88
CA GLU A 78 -10.23 -7.49 -15.12
C GLU A 78 -10.91 -8.48 -16.07
N ASP A 79 -11.42 -8.00 -17.20
CA ASP A 79 -11.96 -8.83 -18.30
C ASP A 79 -12.95 -9.92 -17.81
N GLY A 80 -13.82 -9.59 -16.85
CA GLY A 80 -14.82 -10.50 -16.26
C GLY A 80 -14.30 -11.38 -15.11
N ARG A 81 -13.02 -11.28 -14.74
CA ARG A 81 -12.44 -11.91 -13.53
C ARG A 81 -12.32 -10.88 -12.42
N VAL A 82 -12.91 -11.18 -11.27
CA VAL A 82 -12.83 -10.33 -10.08
C VAL A 82 -11.70 -10.81 -9.19
N SER A 83 -10.72 -9.94 -8.97
CA SER A 83 -9.70 -10.06 -7.94
C SER A 83 -10.40 -9.74 -6.60
N HIS A 84 -10.74 -10.76 -5.81
CA HIS A 84 -11.49 -10.59 -4.56
C HIS A 84 -10.55 -10.30 -3.38
N GLY A 85 -10.59 -9.08 -2.83
CA GLY A 85 -9.88 -8.74 -1.59
C GLY A 85 -8.36 -8.59 -1.70
N ASP A 86 -7.83 -8.42 -2.92
CA ASP A 86 -6.38 -8.35 -3.17
C ASP A 86 -5.75 -6.99 -2.86
N PHE A 87 -6.50 -6.01 -2.39
CA PHE A 87 -5.96 -4.67 -2.22
C PHE A 87 -6.52 -3.99 -0.98
N ILE A 88 -5.63 -3.36 -0.21
CA ILE A 88 -6.04 -2.40 0.82
C ILE A 88 -6.46 -1.12 0.10
N LYS A 89 -7.74 -0.80 0.15
CA LYS A 89 -8.32 0.41 -0.45
C LYS A 89 -8.54 1.52 0.57
N GLY A 90 -8.61 1.16 1.85
CA GLY A 90 -8.74 2.12 2.95
C GLY A 90 -8.00 1.67 4.19
N VAL A 91 -7.44 2.63 4.91
CA VAL A 91 -6.83 2.47 6.22
C VAL A 91 -7.47 3.47 7.16
N LYS A 92 -7.76 3.03 8.37
CA LYS A 92 -8.39 3.87 9.39
C LYS A 92 -7.74 3.66 10.74
N LEU A 93 -7.43 4.74 11.44
CA LEU A 93 -6.94 4.74 12.80
C LEU A 93 -8.01 5.36 13.67
N VAL A 94 -8.37 4.70 14.77
CA VAL A 94 -9.31 5.22 15.76
C VAL A 94 -8.59 5.30 17.10
N CYS A 95 -8.64 6.46 17.74
CA CYS A 95 -8.12 6.64 19.10
C CYS A 95 -9.29 6.76 20.08
N GLY A 96 -9.41 5.79 20.97
CA GLY A 96 -10.48 5.70 21.98
C GLY A 96 -10.10 6.26 23.35
N ALA A 97 -8.99 6.97 23.49
CA ALA A 97 -8.63 7.61 24.76
C ALA A 97 -9.47 8.87 25.01
N ASP A 98 -9.91 9.08 26.25
CA ASP A 98 -10.52 10.34 26.66
C ASP A 98 -9.51 11.48 26.48
N GLY A 99 -9.93 12.56 25.80
CA GLY A 99 -9.04 13.67 25.46
C GLY A 99 -8.00 13.35 24.38
N ALA A 100 -8.18 12.27 23.61
CA ALA A 100 -7.34 11.96 22.47
C ALA A 100 -7.24 13.16 21.50
N SER A 101 -6.06 13.33 20.90
CA SER A 101 -5.79 14.42 19.96
C SER A 101 -6.54 14.31 18.63
N PHE A 102 -7.09 13.13 18.35
CA PHE A 102 -7.98 12.81 17.25
C PHE A 102 -8.90 11.67 17.68
N LYS A 103 -10.08 11.57 17.08
CA LYS A 103 -10.96 10.41 17.20
C LYS A 103 -10.71 9.43 16.07
N GLU A 104 -10.55 9.95 14.84
CA GLU A 104 -10.38 9.14 13.64
C GLU A 104 -9.46 9.80 12.60
N ILE A 105 -8.54 9.01 12.04
CA ILE A 105 -7.83 9.34 10.81
C ILE A 105 -8.20 8.28 9.79
N GLN A 106 -8.81 8.68 8.67
CA GLN A 106 -9.17 7.77 7.58
C GLN A 106 -8.43 8.17 6.31
N ILE A 107 -7.86 7.17 5.63
CA ILE A 107 -7.09 7.30 4.40
C ILE A 107 -7.68 6.31 3.41
N ASP A 108 -8.22 6.81 2.31
CA ASP A 108 -8.77 6.00 1.22
C ASP A 108 -8.02 6.27 -0.07
N VAL A 109 -7.91 5.28 -0.95
CA VAL A 109 -7.54 5.57 -2.33
C VAL A 109 -8.67 6.35 -3.03
N VAL A 110 -8.30 7.24 -3.94
CA VAL A 110 -9.28 7.86 -4.85
C VAL A 110 -9.84 6.84 -5.84
N ASP A 111 -10.92 7.21 -6.54
CA ASP A 111 -11.38 6.41 -7.69
C ASP A 111 -10.31 6.45 -8.79
N ALA A 112 -9.68 5.30 -9.04
CA ALA A 112 -8.64 5.16 -10.05
C ALA A 112 -9.12 5.48 -11.48
N ARG A 113 -10.45 5.45 -11.74
CA ARG A 113 -11.02 5.88 -13.02
C ARG A 113 -10.74 7.35 -13.31
N MET A 114 -10.74 8.20 -12.28
CA MET A 114 -10.44 9.62 -12.41
C MET A 114 -9.00 9.84 -12.90
N LEU A 115 -8.06 9.05 -12.38
CA LEU A 115 -6.66 9.09 -12.82
C LEU A 115 -6.45 8.62 -14.27
N LEU A 116 -7.38 7.86 -14.82
CA LEU A 116 -7.32 7.36 -16.20
C LEU A 116 -8.03 8.28 -17.20
N LEU A 117 -9.11 8.94 -16.77
CA LEU A 117 -9.77 9.97 -17.57
C LEU A 117 -8.83 11.16 -17.81
N ASP A 118 -8.04 11.52 -16.80
CA ASP A 118 -7.02 12.56 -16.89
C ASP A 118 -5.74 12.12 -17.63
N ALA A 119 -5.58 10.85 -17.98
CA ALA A 119 -4.36 10.35 -18.62
C ALA A 119 -4.19 10.83 -20.09
N HIS A 120 -5.24 11.39 -20.69
CA HIS A 120 -5.15 12.12 -21.97
C HIS A 120 -4.85 13.61 -21.77
N ALA A 121 -4.91 14.11 -20.53
CA ALA A 121 -4.52 15.45 -20.12
C ALA A 121 -3.09 15.44 -19.55
N ALA A 122 -2.46 16.61 -19.54
CA ALA A 122 -1.08 16.78 -19.10
C ALA A 122 -0.82 16.21 -17.69
N LEU A 123 0.43 15.81 -17.43
CA LEU A 123 0.87 15.35 -16.11
C LEU A 123 0.44 16.31 -15.01
N SER A 124 -0.24 15.80 -13.98
CA SER A 124 -0.64 16.62 -12.83
C SER A 124 0.60 17.09 -12.07
N PRO A 125 0.62 18.34 -11.57
CA PRO A 125 1.67 18.81 -10.67
C PRO A 125 1.62 18.03 -9.35
N ALA A 126 2.73 18.00 -8.62
CA ALA A 126 2.77 17.40 -7.30
C ALA A 126 2.02 18.31 -6.31
N PRO A 127 1.06 17.78 -5.52
CA PRO A 127 0.39 18.56 -4.49
C PRO A 127 1.37 19.25 -3.56
N ILE A 128 1.22 20.56 -3.39
CA ILE A 128 1.95 21.36 -2.40
C ILE A 128 1.15 21.47 -1.09
N ALA A 129 1.78 22.00 -0.04
CA ALA A 129 1.12 22.16 1.25
C ALA A 129 -0.17 23.00 1.13
N GLY A 130 -1.27 22.51 1.69
CA GLY A 130 -2.61 23.11 1.59
C GLY A 130 -3.48 22.55 0.46
N GLU A 131 -2.91 21.85 -0.52
CA GLU A 131 -3.66 21.25 -1.63
C GLU A 131 -4.16 19.84 -1.30
N ALA A 132 -5.22 19.41 -1.99
CA ALA A 132 -5.70 18.04 -1.87
C ALA A 132 -4.69 17.04 -2.46
N LEU A 133 -4.60 15.88 -1.83
CA LEU A 133 -3.93 14.72 -2.41
C LEU A 133 -4.75 14.19 -3.61
N THR A 134 -4.05 13.63 -4.58
CA THR A 134 -4.54 13.21 -5.90
C THR A 134 -4.75 11.71 -6.02
N THR A 135 -4.02 10.90 -5.25
CA THR A 135 -4.14 9.43 -5.23
C THR A 135 -4.76 8.91 -3.93
N MET A 136 -4.77 9.74 -2.88
CA MET A 136 -5.39 9.44 -1.59
C MET A 136 -6.38 10.54 -1.18
N ARG A 137 -7.41 10.16 -0.45
CA ARG A 137 -8.27 11.06 0.33
C ARG A 137 -7.97 10.83 1.80
N VAL A 138 -7.63 11.89 2.53
CA VAL A 138 -7.33 11.82 3.95
C VAL A 138 -8.31 12.69 4.71
N THR A 139 -8.85 12.16 5.80
CA THR A 139 -9.68 12.91 6.73
C THR A 139 -9.18 12.74 8.15
N LEU A 140 -9.23 13.82 8.92
CA LEU A 140 -9.02 13.88 10.36
C LEU A 140 -10.33 14.30 11.01
N ASP A 141 -10.92 13.44 11.82
CA ASP A 141 -12.22 13.66 12.48
C ASP A 141 -13.33 14.06 11.49
N GLY A 142 -13.32 13.42 10.32
CA GLY A 142 -14.26 13.66 9.22
C GLY A 142 -13.95 14.91 8.37
N GLN A 143 -12.99 15.75 8.77
CA GLN A 143 -12.58 16.92 8.00
C GLN A 143 -11.45 16.56 7.01
N PRO A 144 -11.48 17.06 5.76
CA PRO A 144 -10.39 16.84 4.81
C PRO A 144 -9.04 17.33 5.36
N LEU A 145 -8.02 16.48 5.25
CA LEU A 145 -6.65 16.80 5.62
C LEU A 145 -5.81 16.93 4.32
N PRO A 146 -5.45 18.16 3.91
CA PRO A 146 -4.68 18.39 2.69
C PRO A 146 -3.21 17.97 2.87
N ALA A 147 -2.43 18.01 1.79
CA ALA A 147 -0.98 17.89 1.85
C ALA A 147 -0.38 18.92 2.82
N GLY A 148 0.70 18.55 3.51
CA GLY A 148 1.36 19.38 4.52
C GLY A 148 1.61 18.64 5.82
N ARG A 149 2.05 19.41 6.82
CA ARG A 149 2.30 18.95 8.19
C ARG A 149 1.19 19.43 9.11
N HIS A 150 0.54 18.51 9.78
CA HIS A 150 -0.60 18.75 10.66
C HIS A 150 -0.22 18.32 12.07
N MET A 151 -0.23 19.27 13.01
CA MET A 151 0.15 19.02 14.40
C MET A 151 -1.07 18.62 15.22
N LEU A 152 -0.89 17.55 15.98
CA LEU A 152 -1.85 17.06 16.98
C LEU A 152 -1.25 17.32 18.37
N SER A 153 -2.07 17.36 19.41
CA SER A 153 -1.58 17.59 20.77
C SER A 153 -0.59 16.52 21.27
N ASP A 154 -0.67 15.30 20.75
CA ASP A 154 0.18 14.16 21.12
C ASP A 154 0.99 13.59 19.93
N GLY A 155 1.07 14.31 18.81
CA GLY A 155 1.65 13.76 17.59
C GLY A 155 1.52 14.63 16.34
N ALA A 156 1.60 13.97 15.19
CA ALA A 156 1.68 14.62 13.90
C ALA A 156 1.17 13.73 12.76
N VAL A 157 0.54 14.36 11.77
CA VAL A 157 0.23 13.75 10.47
C VAL A 157 0.94 14.53 9.38
N PHE A 158 1.72 13.85 8.55
CA PHE A 158 2.41 14.42 7.39
C PHE A 158 1.84 13.81 6.12
N ALA A 159 1.23 14.63 5.27
CA ALA A 159 0.69 14.24 3.98
C ALA A 159 1.53 14.87 2.86
N SER A 160 2.01 14.09 1.90
CA SER A 160 2.93 14.59 0.87
C SER A 160 2.94 13.72 -0.39
N ALA A 161 3.26 14.33 -1.53
CA ALA A 161 3.62 13.61 -2.75
C ALA A 161 5.12 13.26 -2.81
N ASN A 162 5.44 12.15 -3.46
CA ASN A 162 6.81 11.79 -3.82
C ASN A 162 7.09 12.26 -5.25
N PRO A 163 7.87 13.34 -5.45
CA PRO A 163 8.08 13.93 -6.77
C PRO A 163 8.88 13.03 -7.74
N ALA A 164 9.47 11.94 -7.26
CA ALA A 164 10.24 11.01 -8.08
C ALA A 164 9.42 9.82 -8.60
N LYS A 165 8.17 9.61 -8.13
CA LYS A 165 7.37 8.43 -8.48
C LYS A 165 5.95 8.80 -8.89
N ARG A 166 5.49 8.26 -10.01
CA ARG A 166 4.13 8.49 -10.54
C ARG A 166 3.25 7.24 -10.51
N ILE A 167 1.94 7.48 -10.44
CA ILE A 167 0.86 6.50 -10.62
C ILE A 167 -0.11 7.08 -11.66
N GLY A 168 0.02 6.64 -12.91
CA GLY A 168 -0.65 7.30 -14.03
C GLY A 168 -0.16 8.76 -14.16
N PRO A 169 -1.07 9.74 -14.33
CA PRO A 169 -0.69 11.16 -14.38
C PRO A 169 -0.34 11.74 -13.00
N ALA A 170 -0.81 11.13 -11.92
CA ALA A 170 -0.62 11.60 -10.55
C ALA A 170 0.68 11.11 -9.92
N TYR A 171 1.02 11.67 -8.75
CA TYR A 171 2.20 11.26 -7.98
C TYR A 171 1.88 10.17 -6.96
N LYS A 172 2.85 9.31 -6.67
CA LYS A 172 2.78 8.45 -5.49
C LYS A 172 2.78 9.35 -4.26
N GLU A 173 1.80 9.19 -3.40
CA GLU A 173 1.66 9.97 -2.17
C GLU A 173 1.98 9.13 -0.94
N ARG A 174 2.19 9.83 0.17
CA ARG A 174 2.53 9.29 1.48
C ARG A 174 1.78 10.04 2.57
N VAL A 175 1.22 9.30 3.51
CA VAL A 175 0.75 9.80 4.80
C VAL A 175 1.62 9.16 5.89
N HIS A 176 2.27 9.95 6.73
CA HIS A 176 3.06 9.48 7.86
C HIS A 176 2.44 10.00 9.16
N ILE A 177 2.03 9.07 10.02
CA ILE A 177 1.38 9.35 11.29
C ILE A 177 2.38 9.00 12.39
N VAL A 178 2.66 9.95 13.28
CA VAL A 178 3.61 9.79 14.37
C VAL A 178 2.91 10.18 15.67
N LEU A 179 2.83 9.24 16.61
CA LEU A 179 2.20 9.39 17.93
C LEU A 179 3.23 9.01 19.00
N PRO A 180 4.16 9.93 19.35
CA PRO A 180 5.27 9.62 20.27
C PRO A 180 4.81 9.15 21.64
N GLY A 181 3.72 9.71 22.18
CA GLY A 181 3.17 9.34 23.49
C GLY A 181 2.71 7.87 23.55
N LEU A 182 2.28 7.31 22.42
CA LEU A 182 1.92 5.90 22.30
C LEU A 182 3.09 5.02 21.83
N GLY A 183 4.25 5.61 21.51
CA GLY A 183 5.36 4.90 20.90
C GLY A 183 4.97 4.29 19.53
N PHE A 184 4.07 4.94 18.80
CA PHE A 184 3.51 4.44 17.55
C PHE A 184 3.87 5.34 16.37
N ALA A 185 4.23 4.76 15.24
CA ALA A 185 4.35 5.46 13.97
C ALA A 185 4.02 4.52 12.80
N MET A 186 3.27 5.05 11.85
CA MET A 186 2.79 4.31 10.68
C MET A 186 2.88 5.17 9.43
N ARG A 187 3.35 4.58 8.35
CA ARG A 187 3.47 5.20 7.04
C ARG A 187 2.57 4.47 6.07
N ILE A 188 1.68 5.20 5.42
CA ILE A 188 0.79 4.72 4.39
C ILE A 188 1.23 5.35 3.08
N THR A 189 1.33 4.56 2.00
CA THR A 189 1.65 5.09 0.68
C THR A 189 0.72 4.54 -0.38
N SER A 190 0.35 5.37 -1.35
CA SER A 190 -0.36 4.90 -2.53
C SER A 190 0.57 4.05 -3.39
N ALA A 191 0.04 3.02 -4.03
CA ALA A 191 0.76 2.18 -4.96
C ALA A 191 -0.13 1.72 -6.11
N LYS A 192 0.48 1.44 -7.26
CA LYS A 192 -0.15 0.80 -8.41
C LYS A 192 0.24 -0.68 -8.45
N SER A 193 -0.60 -1.52 -9.04
CA SER A 193 -0.33 -2.95 -9.08
C SER A 193 0.57 -3.31 -10.27
N ASN A 194 1.87 -3.51 -10.01
CA ASN A 194 2.86 -3.80 -11.07
C ASN A 194 2.75 -5.22 -11.66
N LYS A 195 1.89 -6.09 -11.10
CA LYS A 195 1.67 -7.44 -11.61
C LYS A 195 0.94 -7.48 -12.95
N PHE A 196 0.21 -6.42 -13.29
CA PHE A 196 -0.49 -6.30 -14.56
C PHE A 196 0.43 -5.78 -15.66
N ALA A 197 0.34 -6.37 -16.85
CA ALA A 197 1.12 -5.94 -18.02
C ALA A 197 0.66 -4.57 -18.57
N ARG A 198 -0.65 -4.31 -18.57
CA ARG A 198 -1.24 -3.08 -19.14
C ARG A 198 -1.12 -1.91 -18.15
N PRO A 199 -0.51 -0.76 -18.50
CA PRO A 199 -0.34 0.38 -17.59
C PRO A 199 -1.65 0.88 -16.96
N GLU A 200 -2.74 0.89 -17.73
CA GLU A 200 -4.06 1.26 -17.22
C GLU A 200 -4.54 0.31 -16.12
N MET A 201 -4.34 -1.00 -16.29
CA MET A 201 -4.70 -2.00 -15.28
C MET A 201 -3.85 -1.86 -14.02
N GLN A 202 -2.58 -1.48 -14.16
CA GLN A 202 -1.74 -1.17 -13.00
C GLN A 202 -2.35 -0.03 -12.17
N VAL A 203 -2.81 1.04 -12.83
CA VAL A 203 -3.46 2.19 -12.18
C VAL A 203 -4.83 1.81 -11.60
N LYS A 204 -5.65 1.00 -12.28
CA LYS A 204 -6.90 0.48 -11.70
C LYS A 204 -6.65 -0.34 -10.43
N GLY A 205 -5.51 -1.01 -10.37
CA GLY A 205 -4.98 -1.64 -9.16
C GLY A 205 -4.43 -0.67 -8.10
N LEU A 206 -4.85 0.60 -8.06
CA LEU A 206 -4.47 1.57 -7.04
C LEU A 206 -4.82 1.05 -5.63
N HIS A 207 -3.86 1.04 -4.72
CA HIS A 207 -4.02 0.51 -3.37
C HIS A 207 -3.11 1.25 -2.38
N LEU A 208 -3.22 0.90 -1.10
CA LEU A 208 -2.40 1.42 -0.01
C LEU A 208 -1.42 0.34 0.45
N ASP A 209 -0.15 0.72 0.51
CA ASP A 209 0.88 0.00 1.25
C ASP A 209 0.98 0.62 2.65
N VAL A 210 1.02 -0.23 3.67
CA VAL A 210 1.11 0.17 5.09
C VAL A 210 2.42 -0.32 5.68
N GLU A 211 3.15 0.57 6.34
CA GLU A 211 4.41 0.27 7.01
C GLU A 211 4.31 0.72 8.46
N PHE A 212 4.48 -0.21 9.40
CA PHE A 212 4.61 0.09 10.81
C PHE A 212 6.08 0.38 11.11
N THR A 213 6.39 1.66 11.24
CA THR A 213 7.77 2.15 11.45
C THR A 213 8.13 2.18 12.93
N LYS A 214 7.13 2.22 13.83
CA LYS A 214 7.33 2.10 15.27
C LYS A 214 6.07 1.56 15.94
N PHE A 215 6.21 0.57 16.82
CA PHE A 215 5.19 0.16 17.79
C PHE A 215 5.81 -0.68 18.91
N ASN A 216 5.14 -0.78 20.05
CA ASN A 216 5.52 -1.68 21.13
C ASN A 216 4.95 -3.07 20.90
N ARG A 217 5.83 -4.02 20.61
CA ARG A 217 5.49 -5.41 20.25
C ARG A 217 4.77 -6.18 21.37
N THR A 218 4.93 -5.80 22.64
CA THR A 218 4.25 -6.47 23.75
C THR A 218 2.84 -5.92 24.01
N SER A 219 2.57 -4.74 23.47
CA SER A 219 1.31 -4.00 23.66
C SER A 219 0.37 -4.07 22.45
N VAL A 220 0.64 -4.96 21.49
CA VAL A 220 -0.22 -5.14 20.32
C VAL A 220 -1.09 -6.39 20.42
N ARG A 221 -2.30 -6.31 19.86
CA ARG A 221 -3.27 -7.41 19.73
C ARG A 221 -3.95 -7.37 18.37
N GLY A 222 -4.71 -8.42 18.04
CA GLY A 222 -5.50 -8.53 16.81
C GLY A 222 -4.80 -9.30 15.68
N PRO A 223 -5.47 -9.46 14.53
CA PRO A 223 -5.05 -10.37 13.47
C PRO A 223 -3.61 -10.16 12.98
N LEU A 224 -3.15 -8.91 12.83
CA LEU A 224 -1.76 -8.63 12.45
C LEU A 224 -0.76 -9.10 13.51
N ALA A 225 -1.04 -8.83 14.79
CA ALA A 225 -0.16 -9.26 15.88
C ALA A 225 -0.09 -10.80 15.98
N GLU A 226 -1.20 -11.50 15.76
CA GLU A 226 -1.26 -12.96 15.71
C GLU A 226 -0.48 -13.52 14.50
N MET A 227 -0.70 -12.97 13.30
CA MET A 227 0.05 -13.35 12.09
C MET A 227 1.55 -13.08 12.19
N TRP A 228 1.97 -12.13 13.03
CA TRP A 228 3.37 -11.82 13.32
C TRP A 228 3.97 -12.69 14.43
N GLY A 229 3.19 -13.59 15.04
CA GLY A 229 3.63 -14.42 16.17
C GLY A 229 3.94 -13.61 17.43
N LEU A 230 3.33 -12.43 17.58
CA LEU A 230 3.46 -11.61 18.80
C LEU A 230 2.40 -11.97 19.85
N VAL A 231 1.35 -12.67 19.42
CA VAL A 231 0.26 -13.16 20.25
C VAL A 231 -0.01 -14.60 19.86
N GLU A 232 0.05 -15.51 20.83
CA GLU A 232 -0.19 -16.94 20.64
C GLU A 232 -1.26 -17.46 21.62
N PRO A 233 -2.08 -18.45 21.22
CA PRO A 233 -2.20 -18.98 19.86
C PRO A 233 -2.96 -18.03 18.93
N MET A 234 -2.80 -18.21 17.62
CA MET A 234 -3.66 -17.55 16.62
C MET A 234 -5.12 -17.99 16.81
N SER A 235 -6.02 -17.01 16.84
CA SER A 235 -7.44 -17.24 17.09
C SER A 235 -8.17 -17.80 15.86
N GLU A 236 -9.32 -18.46 16.07
CA GLU A 236 -10.19 -18.92 14.98
C GLU A 236 -10.73 -17.77 14.11
N ALA A 237 -10.78 -16.55 14.65
CA ALA A 237 -11.20 -15.39 13.88
C ALA A 237 -10.13 -14.91 12.88
N THR A 238 -8.86 -15.25 13.12
CA THR A 238 -7.73 -14.90 12.25
C THR A 238 -7.41 -16.00 11.23
N LYS A 239 -7.73 -17.26 11.54
CA LYS A 239 -7.57 -18.41 10.63
C LYS A 239 -8.53 -18.33 9.45
#